data_AF-A0A1Y0I5D3-F1
#
_entry.id   AF-A0A1Y0I5D3-F1
#
_cell.length_a   1.000
_cell.length_b   1.000
_cell.length_c   1.000
_cell.angle_alpha   90.00
_cell.angle_beta   90.00
_cell.angle_gamma   90.00
#
_symmetry.space_group_name_H-M   'P 1'
#
loop_
_entity.id
_entity.type
_entity.pdbx_description
1 polymer ?
#
loop_
_entity_poly.entity_id
_entity_poly.type
_entity_poly.pdbx_seq_one_letter_code
_entity_poly.pdbx_strand_id
1 'polypeptide(L)'
;MANLDDYAMLRDTFTFLGIKGATYDVFSRSFFDPFILRIFDQYGNTVAVDTDQLEYGKDVIFDYVAPYTGWYYVSASWDQGEADSHKYVSLSIYEDIDTVSYNNESSYADEAVYATDDLGFGLVWFGLV
;
A
#
# COMPACT_ATOMS: atom_id res chain seq x y z
N MET A 1 -18.39 -12.48 26.48
CA MET A 1 -17.59 -11.32 26.03
C MET A 1 -17.22 -11.65 24.61
N ALA A 2 -17.78 -10.98 23.60
CA ALA A 2 -17.44 -11.28 22.20
C ALA A 2 -15.99 -10.87 21.97
N ASN A 3 -15.15 -11.77 21.46
CA ASN A 3 -13.78 -11.42 21.11
C ASN A 3 -13.85 -10.53 19.87
N LEU A 4 -13.07 -9.45 19.84
CA LEU A 4 -13.05 -8.55 18.68
C LEU A 4 -12.67 -9.30 17.38
N ASP A 5 -11.97 -10.44 17.54
CA ASP A 5 -11.46 -11.32 16.49
C ASP A 5 -12.52 -12.24 15.87
N ASP A 6 -13.68 -12.41 16.51
CA ASP A 6 -14.78 -13.27 16.02
C ASP A 6 -15.42 -12.75 14.72
N TYR A 7 -15.06 -11.52 14.32
CA TYR A 7 -15.69 -10.76 13.25
C TYR A 7 -14.69 -10.11 12.28
N ALA A 8 -13.44 -10.56 12.20
CA ALA A 8 -12.52 -9.98 11.21
C ALA A 8 -13.02 -10.20 9.76
N MET A 9 -13.74 -11.30 9.50
CA MET A 9 -14.51 -11.51 8.26
C MET A 9 -15.55 -10.41 7.95
N LEU A 10 -16.13 -9.74 8.95
CA LEU A 10 -17.07 -8.62 8.72
C LEU A 10 -16.35 -7.32 8.35
N ARG A 11 -15.02 -7.28 8.46
CA ARG A 11 -14.15 -6.12 8.22
C ARG A 11 -12.83 -6.57 7.59
N ASP A 12 -12.92 -7.26 6.46
CA ASP A 12 -11.76 -7.76 5.70
C ASP A 12 -11.13 -6.70 4.77
N THR A 13 -11.76 -5.52 4.71
CA THR A 13 -11.34 -4.42 3.85
C THR A 13 -10.59 -3.38 4.67
N PHE A 14 -9.31 -3.22 4.36
CA PHE A 14 -8.39 -2.30 5.02
C PHE A 14 -7.99 -1.19 4.06
N THR A 15 -7.57 -0.03 4.57
CA THR A 15 -7.15 1.09 3.72
C THR A 15 -5.70 1.48 4.00
N PHE A 16 -5.00 1.90 2.95
CA PHE A 16 -3.68 2.50 3.04
C PHE A 16 -3.57 3.68 2.07
N LEU A 17 -2.69 4.63 2.41
CA LEU A 17 -2.35 5.74 1.52
C LEU A 17 -1.23 5.26 0.60
N GLY A 18 -1.52 5.13 -0.69
CA GLY A 18 -0.52 4.82 -1.70
C GLY A 18 0.12 6.11 -2.23
N ILE A 19 1.42 6.06 -2.53
CA ILE A 19 2.22 7.13 -3.11
C ILE A 19 2.53 6.79 -4.56
N LYS A 20 2.29 7.72 -5.48
CA LYS A 20 2.59 7.53 -6.90
C LYS A 20 4.03 7.07 -7.10
N GLY A 21 4.19 5.92 -7.77
CA GLY A 21 5.49 5.35 -8.11
C GLY A 21 6.16 4.54 -7.00
N ALA A 22 5.59 4.50 -5.79
CA ALA A 22 6.03 3.57 -4.76
C ALA A 22 5.54 2.15 -5.08
N THR A 23 6.31 1.18 -4.62
CA THR A 23 6.07 -0.25 -4.80
C THR A 23 5.52 -0.83 -3.49
N TYR A 24 4.56 -1.73 -3.58
CA TYR A 24 3.91 -2.33 -2.42
C TYR A 24 3.89 -3.86 -2.51
N ASP A 25 4.28 -4.49 -1.40
CA ASP A 25 4.08 -5.91 -1.17
C ASP A 25 3.00 -6.11 -0.11
N VAL A 26 1.97 -6.90 -0.44
CA VAL A 26 0.81 -7.14 0.42
C VAL A 26 0.73 -8.63 0.73
N PHE A 27 0.77 -8.96 2.02
CA PHE A 27 0.70 -10.33 2.52
C PHE A 27 -0.54 -10.52 3.37
N SER A 28 -1.34 -11.52 3.02
CA SER A 28 -2.54 -11.91 3.76
C SER A 28 -2.40 -13.33 4.26
N ARG A 29 -2.86 -13.59 5.48
CA ARG A 29 -2.90 -14.94 6.06
C ARG A 29 -4.20 -15.19 6.80
N SER A 30 -4.80 -16.37 6.58
CA SER A 30 -5.93 -16.90 7.34
C SER A 30 -5.78 -18.40 7.58
N PHE A 31 -6.64 -18.96 8.45
CA PHE A 31 -6.62 -20.39 8.73
C PHE A 31 -7.10 -21.22 7.54
N PHE A 32 -8.21 -20.81 6.90
CA PHE A 32 -8.64 -21.36 5.61
C PHE A 32 -8.10 -20.48 4.48
N ASP A 33 -7.97 -21.06 3.29
CA ASP A 33 -7.50 -20.34 2.12
C ASP A 33 -8.44 -19.16 1.82
N PRO A 34 -7.95 -17.92 1.81
CA PRO A 34 -8.75 -16.80 1.36
C PRO A 34 -9.17 -17.00 -0.09
N PHE A 35 -10.30 -16.43 -0.49
CA PHE A 35 -10.78 -16.61 -1.87
C PHE A 35 -9.88 -15.92 -2.89
N ILE A 36 -9.58 -14.64 -2.66
CA ILE A 36 -8.73 -13.82 -3.53
C ILE A 36 -8.36 -12.50 -2.84
N LEU A 37 -7.08 -12.30 -2.54
CA LEU A 37 -6.55 -11.00 -2.13
C LEU A 37 -6.62 -9.98 -3.28
N ARG A 38 -7.15 -8.79 -3.01
CA ARG A 38 -7.36 -7.73 -4.01
C ARG A 38 -7.03 -6.34 -3.47
N ILE A 39 -6.50 -5.49 -4.35
CA ILE A 39 -6.36 -4.05 -4.12
C ILE A 39 -7.36 -3.31 -5.02
N PHE A 40 -8.07 -2.35 -4.43
CA PHE A 40 -8.94 -1.42 -5.11
C PHE A 40 -8.42 0.00 -4.96
N ASP A 41 -8.67 0.82 -5.96
CA ASP A 41 -8.49 2.26 -5.85
C ASP A 41 -9.68 2.96 -5.18
N GLN A 42 -9.54 4.28 -4.96
CA GLN A 42 -10.60 5.15 -4.44
C GLN A 42 -11.88 5.22 -5.27
N TYR A 43 -11.85 4.74 -6.52
CA TYR A 43 -13.02 4.68 -7.40
C TYR A 43 -13.67 3.28 -7.39
N GLY A 44 -13.10 2.33 -6.64
CA GLY A 44 -13.56 0.95 -6.55
C GLY A 44 -13.08 0.05 -7.70
N ASN A 45 -12.14 0.50 -8.53
CA ASN A 45 -11.56 -0.35 -9.56
C ASN A 45 -10.55 -1.30 -8.93
N THR A 46 -10.58 -2.57 -9.32
CA THR A 46 -9.52 -3.52 -8.96
C THR A 46 -8.25 -3.18 -9.73
N VAL A 47 -7.17 -2.89 -9.00
CA VAL A 47 -5.87 -2.46 -9.54
C VAL A 47 -4.78 -3.51 -9.35
N ALA A 48 -4.96 -4.44 -8.41
CA ALA A 48 -4.12 -5.62 -8.24
C ALA A 48 -4.93 -6.78 -7.66
N VAL A 49 -4.51 -8.00 -7.99
CA VAL A 49 -5.12 -9.25 -7.57
C VAL A 49 -3.99 -10.23 -7.32
N ASP A 50 -4.13 -11.06 -6.30
CA ASP A 50 -3.22 -12.19 -6.13
C ASP A 50 -3.35 -13.16 -7.32
N THR A 51 -2.22 -13.45 -7.95
CA THR A 51 -2.11 -14.39 -9.08
C THR A 51 -1.36 -15.66 -8.72
N ASP A 52 -0.77 -15.73 -7.54
CA ASP A 52 0.17 -16.76 -7.15
C ASP A 52 -0.43 -17.70 -6.11
N GLN A 53 -0.24 -19.00 -6.31
CA GLN A 53 -0.69 -20.02 -5.36
C GLN A 53 0.54 -20.52 -4.59
N LEU A 54 0.93 -19.76 -3.56
CA LEU A 54 2.16 -20.00 -2.82
C LEU A 54 1.97 -21.08 -1.72
N GLU A 55 1.05 -20.85 -0.78
CA GLU A 55 0.82 -21.70 0.38
C GLU A 55 -0.65 -21.60 0.82
N TYR A 56 -1.23 -22.71 1.26
CA TYR A 56 -2.60 -22.73 1.77
C TYR A 56 -2.77 -21.76 2.94
N GLY A 57 -3.80 -20.91 2.87
CA GLY A 57 -4.07 -19.90 3.89
C GLY A 57 -3.20 -18.66 3.76
N LYS A 58 -2.51 -18.47 2.62
CA LYS A 58 -1.63 -17.32 2.37
C LYS A 58 -1.79 -16.81 0.94
N ASP A 59 -2.18 -15.54 0.85
CA ASP A 59 -2.28 -14.80 -0.39
C ASP A 59 -1.26 -13.66 -0.42
N VAL A 60 -0.69 -13.37 -1.59
CA VAL A 60 0.32 -12.31 -1.75
C VAL A 60 0.16 -11.51 -3.03
N ILE A 61 0.33 -10.19 -2.95
CA ILE A 61 0.54 -9.32 -4.11
C ILE A 61 1.93 -8.74 -3.98
N PHE A 62 2.79 -9.03 -4.96
CA PHE A 62 4.16 -8.51 -5.03
C PHE A 62 4.28 -7.35 -6.01
N ASP A 63 5.20 -6.43 -5.72
CA ASP A 63 5.66 -5.39 -6.63
C ASP A 63 4.54 -4.52 -7.23
N TYR A 64 3.44 -4.30 -6.49
CA TYR A 64 2.37 -3.43 -6.97
C TYR A 64 2.85 -1.97 -6.98
N VAL A 65 2.96 -1.38 -8.16
CA VAL A 65 3.34 0.04 -8.31
C VAL A 65 2.10 0.91 -8.34
N ALA A 66 1.96 1.82 -7.37
CA ALA A 66 0.81 2.71 -7.31
C ALA A 66 0.85 3.75 -8.45
N PRO A 67 -0.14 3.80 -9.36
CA PRO A 67 -0.13 4.71 -10.51
C PRO A 67 -0.36 6.18 -10.13
N TYR A 68 -0.92 6.43 -8.95
CA TYR A 68 -1.19 7.76 -8.40
C TYR A 68 -1.22 7.73 -6.87
N THR A 69 -1.00 8.90 -6.27
CA THR A 69 -1.14 9.09 -4.82
C THR A 69 -2.61 9.16 -4.44
N GLY A 70 -3.03 8.38 -3.45
CA GLY A 70 -4.42 8.35 -3.01
C GLY A 70 -4.74 7.18 -2.08
N TRP A 71 -6.01 7.08 -1.70
CA TRP A 71 -6.48 5.98 -0.87
C TRP A 71 -6.67 4.71 -1.70
N TYR A 72 -6.10 3.63 -1.22
CA TYR A 72 -6.31 2.28 -1.73
C TYR A 72 -6.96 1.42 -0.64
N TYR A 73 -7.61 0.36 -1.09
CA TYR A 73 -8.35 -0.57 -0.25
C TYR A 73 -7.90 -1.99 -0.54
N VAL A 74 -7.59 -2.75 0.50
CA VAL A 74 -7.20 -4.16 0.40
C VAL A 74 -8.32 -5.01 0.95
N SER A 75 -8.93 -5.87 0.13
CA SER A 75 -9.82 -6.93 0.62
C SER A 75 -8.98 -8.18 0.79
N ALA A 76 -8.85 -8.62 2.04
CA ALA A 76 -8.11 -9.80 2.40
C ALA A 76 -8.89 -11.10 2.16
N SER A 77 -10.22 -11.03 2.02
CA SER A 77 -11.11 -12.16 1.70
C SER A 77 -10.92 -13.39 2.59
N TRP A 78 -10.59 -13.16 3.87
CA TRP A 78 -10.31 -14.22 4.85
C TRP A 78 -11.49 -15.15 5.08
N ASP A 79 -11.17 -16.42 5.32
CA ASP A 79 -12.06 -17.40 5.91
C ASP A 79 -11.49 -17.88 7.26
N GLN A 80 -12.20 -17.51 8.34
CA GLN A 80 -11.82 -17.80 9.73
C GLN A 80 -12.56 -19.01 10.31
N GLY A 81 -13.48 -19.63 9.55
CA GLY A 81 -14.38 -20.67 10.04
C GLY A 81 -15.06 -20.37 11.39
N GLU A 82 -15.55 -21.41 12.07
CA GLU A 82 -16.33 -21.26 13.31
C GLU A 82 -15.52 -21.48 14.60
N ALA A 83 -14.49 -22.32 14.59
CA ALA A 83 -13.76 -22.69 15.80
C ALA A 83 -12.79 -21.58 16.25
N ASP A 84 -12.66 -21.39 17.56
CA ASP A 84 -11.75 -20.41 18.17
C ASP A 84 -10.30 -20.53 17.67
N SER A 85 -9.83 -21.76 17.42
CA SER A 85 -8.49 -22.04 16.89
C SER A 85 -8.25 -21.53 15.47
N HIS A 86 -9.29 -21.15 14.74
CA HIS A 86 -9.23 -20.72 13.34
C HIS A 86 -9.31 -19.20 13.17
N LYS A 87 -9.54 -18.46 14.26
CA LYS A 87 -9.78 -17.00 14.22
C LYS A 87 -8.53 -16.18 13.94
N TYR A 88 -7.34 -16.76 14.00
CA TYR A 88 -6.11 -16.03 13.69
C TYR A 88 -6.03 -15.65 12.21
N VAL A 89 -5.83 -14.36 11.96
CA VAL A 89 -5.63 -13.76 10.65
C VAL A 89 -4.57 -12.66 10.73
N SER A 90 -3.93 -12.34 9.60
CA SER A 90 -2.99 -11.22 9.54
C SER A 90 -2.94 -10.60 8.15
N LEU A 91 -2.88 -9.27 8.10
CA LEU A 91 -2.56 -8.49 6.90
C LEU A 91 -1.28 -7.70 7.17
N SER A 92 -0.37 -7.67 6.20
CA SER A 92 0.83 -6.83 6.25
C SER A 92 1.02 -6.16 4.90
N ILE A 93 1.31 -4.86 4.91
CA ILE A 93 1.57 -4.05 3.72
C ILE A 93 2.93 -3.41 3.92
N TYR A 94 3.85 -3.69 3.01
CA TYR A 94 5.19 -3.11 2.99
C TYR A 94 5.25 -2.13 1.83
N GLU A 95 5.68 -0.90 2.13
CA GLU A 95 5.94 0.14 1.14
C GLU A 95 7.44 0.21 0.89
N ASP A 96 7.82 0.26 -0.39
CA ASP A 96 9.15 0.63 -0.83
C ASP A 96 9.05 1.88 -1.71
N ILE A 97 9.60 2.99 -1.20
CA ILE A 97 9.62 4.30 -1.88
C ILE A 97 10.95 4.56 -2.62
N ASP A 98 11.96 3.67 -2.50
CA ASP A 98 13.33 3.93 -2.95
C ASP A 98 13.95 2.77 -3.75
N THR A 99 13.99 2.85 -5.11
CA THR A 99 15.23 2.70 -5.94
C THR A 99 14.97 2.85 -7.45
N VAL A 100 14.59 4.05 -7.90
CA VAL A 100 14.94 4.50 -9.26
C VAL A 100 15.68 5.82 -9.12
N SER A 101 16.90 5.86 -9.66
CA SER A 101 17.84 6.96 -9.57
C SER A 101 17.17 8.32 -9.80
N TYR A 102 17.48 9.30 -8.95
CA TYR A 102 17.46 10.69 -9.38
C TYR A 102 18.37 10.78 -10.60
N ASN A 103 17.79 10.76 -11.80
CA ASN A 103 18.51 11.09 -13.02
C ASN A 103 18.78 12.59 -12.96
N ASN A 104 19.92 12.90 -12.37
CA ASN A 104 20.49 14.23 -12.39
C ASN A 104 21.15 14.45 -13.76
N GLU A 105 20.35 14.46 -14.84
CA GLU A 105 20.76 14.95 -16.17
C GLU A 105 19.63 15.72 -16.87
N SER A 106 19.58 17.01 -16.54
CA SER A 106 19.42 18.20 -17.42
C SER A 106 18.38 18.25 -18.55
N SER A 107 17.51 19.27 -18.46
CA SER A 107 17.21 20.28 -19.50
C SER A 107 15.73 20.58 -19.77
N TYR A 108 15.04 21.17 -18.81
CA TYR A 108 14.17 22.31 -19.12
C TYR A 108 14.47 23.39 -18.08
N ALA A 109 15.16 24.44 -18.54
CA ALA A 109 15.37 25.65 -17.77
C ALA A 109 14.01 26.27 -17.47
N ASP A 110 13.62 26.27 -16.19
CA ASP A 110 12.67 27.23 -15.68
C ASP A 110 13.28 27.85 -14.42
N GLU A 111 13.36 29.17 -14.41
CA GLU A 111 14.29 29.96 -13.62
C GLU A 111 14.02 29.86 -12.11
N ALA A 112 14.78 29.03 -11.39
CA ALA A 112 15.00 29.23 -9.96
C ALA A 112 16.32 29.97 -9.77
N VAL A 113 16.25 31.30 -9.63
CA VAL A 113 17.39 32.11 -9.22
C VAL A 113 17.66 31.83 -7.73
N TYR A 114 18.58 30.91 -7.45
CA TYR A 114 19.10 30.70 -6.10
C TYR A 114 20.12 31.81 -5.78
N ALA A 115 19.74 32.76 -4.94
CA ALA A 115 20.72 33.55 -4.21
C ALA A 115 21.08 32.79 -2.93
N THR A 116 22.27 32.19 -2.90
CA THR A 116 22.86 31.64 -1.68
C THR A 116 23.60 32.75 -0.95
N ASP A 117 23.39 32.90 0.36
CA ASP A 117 24.41 33.50 1.22
C ASP A 117 25.37 32.41 1.74
N ASP A 118 26.59 32.81 2.10
CA ASP A 118 27.74 31.93 2.37
C ASP A 118 27.60 31.03 3.62
N LEU A 119 26.40 30.90 4.20
CA LEU A 119 26.17 30.10 5.42
C LEU A 119 25.19 28.95 5.24
N GLY A 120 24.69 28.68 4.02
CA GLY A 120 24.14 27.37 3.67
C GLY A 120 22.81 26.98 4.34
N PHE A 121 22.00 27.92 4.80
CA PHE A 121 20.63 27.63 5.27
C PHE A 121 19.60 28.31 4.37
N GLY A 122 18.97 27.53 3.48
CA GLY A 122 17.87 28.01 2.64
C GLY A 122 16.55 28.08 3.40
N LEU A 123 16.03 29.30 3.60
CA LEU A 123 14.64 29.53 4.00
C LEU A 123 13.76 29.53 2.73
N VAL A 124 12.76 28.66 2.68
CA VAL A 124 11.77 28.64 1.58
C VAL A 124 10.60 29.55 1.94
N TRP A 125 10.39 30.61 1.14
CA TRP A 125 9.20 31.47 1.20
C TRP A 125 8.15 30.91 0.22
N PHE A 126 6.93 30.65 0.68
CA PHE A 126 5.80 30.33 -0.21
C PHE A 126 5.00 31.60 -0.49
N GLY A 127 5.07 32.11 -1.72
CA GLY A 127 4.11 33.07 -2.25
C GLY A 127 2.85 32.35 -2.70
N LEU A 128 1.71 32.68 -2.11
CA LEU A 128 0.38 32.26 -2.56
C LEU A 128 0.04 32.92 -3.90
N VAL A 129 -0.58 32.16 -4.79
CA VAL A 129 -1.49 32.69 -5.83
C VAL A 129 -2.91 32.29 -5.43
#